data_AF-A0A1C5VGZ2-F1
#
_entry.id   AF-A0A1C5VGZ2-F1
#
_cell.length_a   1.000
_cell.length_b   1.000
_cell.length_c   1.000
_cell.angle_alpha   90.00
_cell.angle_beta   90.00
_cell.angle_gamma   90.00
#
_symmetry.space_group_name_H-M   'P 1'
#
loop_
_entity.id
_entity.type
_entity.pdbx_description
1 polymer ?
#
loop_
_entity_poly.entity_id
_entity_poly.type
_entity_poly.pdbx_seq_one_letter_code
_entity_poly.pdbx_strand_id
1 'polypeptide(L)'
;MDFELLESIEQFKHLKKGDMILVRWSDYYIKHTKGIKPIMLYDIAKILGNEVICQSRNNHYFNYEMYVKRNSVALEVYKVSIK
;
A
#
# COMPACT_ATOMS: atom_id res chain seq x y z
N MET A 1 -10.88 -1.46 -15.75
CA MET A 1 -9.97 -1.53 -14.60
C MET A 1 -9.96 -0.15 -14.01
N ASP A 2 -10.43 -0.03 -12.78
CA ASP A 2 -10.72 1.25 -12.15
C ASP A 2 -9.72 1.45 -11.00
N PHE A 3 -9.19 2.68 -10.89
CA PHE A 3 -8.20 3.06 -9.89
C PHE A 3 -8.79 4.15 -9.00
N GLU A 4 -8.90 3.86 -7.70
CA GLU A 4 -9.39 4.81 -6.69
C GLU A 4 -8.22 5.21 -5.79
N LEU A 5 -7.87 6.50 -5.76
CA LEU A 5 -6.87 7.01 -4.82
C LEU A 5 -7.43 6.93 -3.39
N LEU A 6 -6.65 6.33 -2.49
CA LEU A 6 -6.99 6.26 -1.07
C LEU A 6 -6.36 7.46 -0.36
N GLU A 7 -7.18 8.32 0.23
CA GLU A 7 -6.76 9.58 0.88
C GLU A 7 -7.24 9.69 2.34
N SER A 8 -8.11 8.78 2.79
CA SER A 8 -8.71 8.82 4.12
C SER A 8 -8.62 7.50 4.87
N ILE A 9 -8.61 7.56 6.20
CA ILE A 9 -8.61 6.38 7.08
C ILE A 9 -9.80 5.46 6.79
N GLU A 10 -10.99 6.02 6.52
CA GLU A 10 -12.19 5.21 6.25
C GLU A 10 -12.06 4.38 4.97
N GLN A 11 -11.47 4.93 3.90
CA GLN A 11 -11.18 4.15 2.69
C GLN A 11 -10.25 2.96 2.98
N PHE A 12 -9.23 3.14 3.82
CA PHE A 12 -8.33 2.05 4.22
C PHE A 12 -9.03 1.00 5.09
N LYS A 13 -9.96 1.40 5.96
CA LYS A 13 -10.77 0.46 6.77
C LYS A 13 -11.67 -0.43 5.92
N HIS A 14 -12.04 0.00 4.72
CA HIS A 14 -12.79 -0.82 3.76
C HIS A 14 -11.92 -1.80 2.96
N LEU A 15 -10.58 -1.73 3.07
CA LEU A 15 -9.70 -2.72 2.48
C LEU A 15 -9.78 -4.03 3.24
N LYS A 16 -9.55 -5.13 2.52
CA LYS A 16 -9.46 -6.48 3.09
C LYS A 16 -8.36 -7.28 2.41
N LYS A 17 -8.01 -8.41 3.02
CA LYS A 17 -7.12 -9.40 2.41
C LYS A 17 -7.63 -9.76 1.00
N GLY A 18 -6.73 -9.78 0.02
CA GLY A 18 -7.02 -10.09 -1.37
C GLY A 18 -7.51 -8.90 -2.20
N ASP A 19 -7.79 -7.74 -1.60
CA ASP A 19 -7.98 -6.52 -2.40
C ASP A 19 -6.66 -6.15 -3.07
N MET A 20 -6.76 -5.64 -4.29
CA MET A 20 -5.60 -5.26 -5.09
C MET A 20 -5.30 -3.77 -4.89
N ILE A 21 -4.03 -3.45 -4.65
CA ILE A 21 -3.57 -2.07 -4.49
C ILE A 21 -2.34 -1.78 -5.33
N LEU A 22 -2.28 -0.56 -5.86
CA LEU A 22 -1.11 -0.01 -6.52
C LEU A 22 -0.44 0.97 -5.55
N VAL A 23 0.84 0.79 -5.27
CA VAL A 23 1.59 1.64 -4.34
C VAL A 23 2.77 2.28 -5.05
N ARG A 24 2.89 3.61 -4.95
CA ARG A 24 4.10 4.36 -5.28
C ARG A 24 4.96 4.49 -4.03
N TRP A 25 6.21 4.06 -4.10
CA TRP A 25 7.16 4.10 -2.99
C TRP A 25 8.13 5.28 -3.09
N SER A 26 8.65 5.73 -1.95
CA SER A 26 9.69 6.75 -1.90
C SER A 26 11.05 6.21 -2.36
N ASP A 27 11.89 7.09 -2.91
CA ASP A 27 13.26 6.75 -3.30
C ASP A 27 14.09 6.17 -2.16
N TYR A 28 13.85 6.64 -0.94
CA TYR A 28 14.48 6.08 0.25
C TYR A 28 14.13 4.61 0.43
N TYR A 29 12.84 4.26 0.38
CA TYR A 29 12.39 2.88 0.52
C TYR A 29 12.92 2.01 -0.64
N ILE A 30 12.93 2.57 -1.85
CA ILE A 30 13.42 1.86 -3.04
C ILE A 30 14.89 1.45 -2.90
N LYS A 31 15.71 2.33 -2.32
CA LYS A 31 17.15 2.07 -2.11
C LYS A 31 17.44 1.05 -1.01
N HIS A 32 16.56 0.91 -0.02
CA HIS A 32 16.84 0.12 1.19
C HIS A 32 15.98 -1.15 1.31
N THR A 33 15.05 -1.40 0.39
CA THR A 33 14.16 -2.57 0.41
C THR A 33 14.39 -3.45 -0.81
N LYS A 34 14.62 -4.75 -0.57
CA LYS A 34 14.96 -5.70 -1.63
C LYS A 34 13.72 -6.07 -2.46
N GLY A 35 13.85 -6.01 -3.79
CA GLY A 35 12.80 -6.45 -4.70
C GLY A 35 11.62 -5.48 -4.85
N ILE A 36 11.79 -4.25 -4.36
CA ILE A 36 10.84 -3.16 -4.53
C ILE A 36 11.10 -2.46 -5.88
N LYS A 37 10.03 -1.98 -6.52
CA LYS A 37 10.09 -1.05 -7.67
C LYS A 37 9.40 0.27 -7.29
N PRO A 38 9.64 1.37 -8.01
CA PRO A 38 9.03 2.66 -7.68
C PRO A 38 7.50 2.61 -7.61
N ILE A 39 6.88 1.84 -8.49
CA ILE A 39 5.45 1.57 -8.48
C ILE A 39 5.27 0.05 -8.50
N MET A 40 4.45 -0.48 -7.59
CA MET A 40 4.15 -1.90 -7.50
C MET A 40 2.68 -2.16 -7.27
N LEU A 41 2.19 -3.21 -7.92
CA LEU A 41 0.85 -3.76 -7.70
C LEU A 41 0.95 -4.93 -6.71
N TYR A 42 0.02 -5.00 -5.77
CA TYR A 42 -0.04 -6.03 -4.74
C TYR A 42 -1.46 -6.55 -4.57
N ASP A 43 -1.58 -7.83 -4.27
CA ASP A 43 -2.74 -8.36 -3.56
C ASP A 43 -2.45 -8.27 -2.05
N ILE A 44 -3.31 -7.60 -1.29
CA ILE A 44 -3.10 -7.42 0.15
C ILE A 44 -3.02 -8.79 0.82
N ALA A 45 -1.87 -9.12 1.40
CA ALA A 45 -1.65 -10.37 2.09
C ALA A 45 -2.40 -10.42 3.43
N LYS A 46 -2.37 -9.30 4.18
CA LYS A 46 -3.01 -9.17 5.50
C LYS A 46 -3.15 -7.69 5.89
N ILE A 47 -4.13 -7.40 6.74
CA ILE A 47 -4.24 -6.12 7.45
C ILE A 47 -4.10 -6.39 8.96
N LEU A 48 -3.23 -5.62 9.63
CA LEU A 48 -2.95 -5.73 11.07
C LEU A 48 -3.05 -4.36 11.71
N GLY A 49 -4.19 -4.07 12.34
CA GLY A 49 -4.46 -2.73 12.88
C GLY A 49 -4.39 -1.68 11.76
N ASN A 50 -3.38 -0.81 11.83
CA ASN A 50 -3.16 0.25 10.85
C ASN A 50 -2.15 -0.14 9.75
N GLU A 51 -1.64 -1.37 9.76
CA GLU A 51 -0.65 -1.85 8.79
C GLU A 51 -1.29 -2.63 7.65
N VAL A 52 -0.97 -2.23 6.42
CA VAL A 52 -1.30 -2.97 5.20
C VAL A 52 -0.08 -3.80 4.80
N ILE A 53 -0.17 -5.11 5.00
CA ILE A 53 0.90 -6.04 4.62
C ILE A 53 0.70 -6.40 3.14
N CYS A 54 1.51 -5.79 2.28
CA CYS A 54 1.47 -5.98 0.84
C CYS A 54 2.10 -7.34 0.46
N GLN A 55 3.23 -7.68 1.07
CA GLN A 55 3.90 -8.95 0.87
C GLN A 55 4.76 -9.30 2.09
N SER A 56 4.61 -10.51 2.63
CA SER A 56 5.43 -10.97 3.77
C SER A 56 6.89 -11.23 3.37
N ARG A 57 7.11 -11.72 2.15
CA ARG A 57 8.46 -11.87 1.60
C ARG A 57 9.04 -10.47 1.31
N ASN A 58 10.24 -10.21 1.81
CA ASN A 58 10.92 -8.91 1.76
C ASN A 58 10.28 -7.77 2.58
N ASN A 59 9.27 -8.07 3.41
CA ASN A 59 8.63 -7.12 4.34
C ASN A 59 8.11 -5.84 3.65
N HIS A 60 7.30 -5.99 2.60
CA HIS A 60 6.63 -4.86 1.97
C HIS A 60 5.34 -4.56 2.71
N TYR A 61 5.32 -3.46 3.46
CA TYR A 61 4.14 -3.00 4.18
C TYR A 61 4.23 -1.50 4.43
N PHE A 62 3.09 -0.91 4.78
CA PHE A 62 3.04 0.47 5.24
C PHE A 62 1.92 0.64 6.27
N ASN A 63 2.05 1.65 7.12
CA ASN A 63 1.00 2.06 8.03
C ASN A 63 0.13 3.13 7.36
N TYR A 64 -1.17 2.88 7.20
CA TYR A 64 -2.05 3.79 6.47
C TYR A 64 -2.33 5.10 7.23
N GLU A 65 -2.24 5.09 8.57
CA GLU A 65 -2.38 6.31 9.37
C GLU A 65 -1.19 7.25 9.14
N MET A 66 0.03 6.70 9.09
CA MET A 66 1.23 7.47 8.74
C MET A 66 1.16 7.97 7.29
N TYR A 67 0.59 7.18 6.38
CA TYR A 67 0.39 7.59 4.99
C TYR A 67 -0.56 8.78 4.87
N VAL A 68 -1.74 8.72 5.51
CA VAL A 68 -2.70 9.84 5.52
C VAL A 68 -2.07 11.09 6.16
N LYS A 69 -1.21 10.92 7.17
CA LYS A 69 -0.42 11.99 7.81
C LYS A 69 0.81 12.44 7.00
N ARG A 70 1.03 11.90 5.79
CA ARG A 70 2.18 12.18 4.90
C ARG A 70 3.56 11.90 5.49
N ASN A 71 3.62 10.97 6.44
CA ASN A 71 4.83 10.53 7.13
C ASN A 71 5.23 9.08 6.76
N SER A 72 4.62 8.49 5.74
CA SER A 72 4.90 7.13 5.26
C SER A 72 5.91 7.12 4.11
N VAL A 73 6.52 5.95 3.91
CA VAL A 73 7.32 5.63 2.72
C VAL A 73 6.46 5.27 1.50
N ALA A 74 5.20 4.92 1.71
CA ALA A 74 4.20 4.90 0.65
C ALA A 74 3.80 6.34 0.34
N LEU A 75 3.88 6.74 -0.93
CA LEU A 75 3.63 8.11 -1.39
C LEU A 75 2.24 8.26 -2.00
N GLU A 76 1.78 7.25 -2.73
CA GLU A 76 0.43 7.15 -3.27
C GLU A 76 -0.04 5.71 -3.18
N VAL A 77 -1.31 5.52 -2.81
CA VAL A 77 -1.94 4.19 -2.76
C VAL A 77 -3.28 4.26 -3.48
N TYR A 78 -3.46 3.39 -4.47
CA TYR A 78 -4.71 3.25 -5.20
C TYR A 78 -5.31 1.88 -4.93
N LYS A 79 -6.62 1.79 -4.68
CA LYS A 79 -7.36 0.54 -4.79
C LYS A 79 -7.64 0.27 -6.26
N VAL A 80 -7.40 -0.96 -6.67
CA VAL A 80 -7.57 -1.42 -8.05
C VAL A 80 -8.74 -2.38 -8.11
N SER A 81 -9.69 -2.13 -9.02
CA SER A 81 -10.83 -3.00 -9.26
C SER A 81 -10.85 -3.46 -10.71
N ILE A 82 -10.94 -4.78 -10.91
CA ILE A 82 -11.12 -5.41 -12.22
C ILE A 82 -12.60 -5.74 -12.33
N LYS A 83 -13.27 -5.18 -13.35
CA LYS A 83 -14.66 -5.48 -13.68
C LYS A 83 -14.73 -6.77 -14.48
#